data_AF-A0A9W8D9I1-F1
#
_entry.id   AF-A0A9W8D9I1-F1
#
_cell.length_a   1.000
_cell.length_b   1.000
_cell.length_c   1.000
_cell.angle_alpha   90.00
_cell.angle_beta   90.00
_cell.angle_gamma   90.00
#
_symmetry.space_group_name_H-M   'P 1'
#
loop_
_entity.id
_entity.type
_entity.pdbx_description
1 polymer ?
#
loop_
_entity_poly.entity_id
_entity_poly.type
_entity_poly.pdbx_seq_one_letter_code
_entity_poly.pdbx_strand_id
1 'polypeptide(L)'
;MASIRLPAGTTVNLENVPLHQFYHLSLHPATPVIIVAVYTLVVHYLNRSRGKALSRVEAKRQELQLDSVLNQKKTQLRQKQNGPWMTSFVVLHNLALAVFSYWCATNYTASFAQTVREEGVQCAYCDQNHTIWNNMFKFNYLFYLSKYYELVDTFIILAKGK
;
A
#
# COMPACT_ATOMS: atom_id res chain seq x y z
N MET A 1 8.99 -29.10 -11.34
CA MET A 1 9.14 -28.19 -10.19
C MET A 1 9.75 -26.90 -10.69
N ALA A 2 9.05 -25.76 -10.56
CA ALA A 2 9.59 -24.46 -10.96
C ALA A 2 10.46 -23.90 -9.83
N SER A 3 11.70 -24.33 -9.75
CA SER A 3 12.71 -23.70 -8.89
C SER A 3 13.44 -22.63 -9.69
N ILE A 4 13.54 -21.42 -9.11
CA ILE A 4 14.35 -20.35 -9.70
C ILE A 4 15.64 -20.25 -8.88
N ARG A 5 16.77 -20.29 -9.59
CA ARG A 5 18.05 -19.86 -9.02
C ARG A 5 18.12 -18.36 -9.12
N LEU A 6 18.16 -17.70 -7.97
CA LEU A 6 18.43 -16.28 -7.89
C LEU A 6 19.96 -16.07 -7.82
N PRO A 7 20.45 -14.85 -8.09
CA PRO A 7 21.87 -14.52 -7.89
C PRO A 7 22.32 -14.86 -6.45
N ALA A 8 23.61 -15.17 -6.28
CA ALA A 8 24.22 -15.55 -5.00
C ALA A 8 23.88 -16.96 -4.46
N GLY A 9 23.37 -17.88 -5.29
CA GLY A 9 23.24 -19.30 -4.89
C GLY A 9 21.99 -19.62 -4.08
N THR A 10 21.03 -18.69 -4.00
CA THR A 10 19.74 -18.92 -3.35
C THR A 10 18.80 -19.68 -4.30
N THR A 11 18.17 -20.74 -3.78
CA THR A 11 17.22 -21.58 -4.52
C THR A 11 15.86 -21.42 -3.89
N VAL A 12 14.92 -20.89 -4.66
CA VAL A 12 13.56 -20.66 -4.16
C VAL A 12 12.60 -21.57 -4.89
N ASN A 13 11.77 -22.29 -4.11
CA ASN A 13 10.67 -23.05 -4.65
C ASN A 13 9.42 -22.15 -4.75
N LEU A 14 9.04 -21.80 -5.97
CA LEU A 14 7.90 -20.91 -6.23
C LEU A 14 6.53 -21.58 -6.03
N GLU A 15 6.47 -22.91 -5.95
CA GLU A 15 5.21 -23.65 -5.87
C GLU A 15 4.46 -23.36 -4.56
N ASN A 16 5.20 -23.08 -3.48
CA ASN A 16 4.66 -22.72 -2.17
C ASN A 16 4.31 -21.22 -2.04
N VAL A 17 4.55 -20.43 -3.09
CA VAL A 17 4.37 -18.99 -3.10
C VAL A 17 3.02 -18.66 -3.77
N PRO A 18 2.07 -18.06 -3.04
CA PRO A 18 0.81 -17.62 -3.63
C PRO A 18 1.08 -16.59 -4.73
N LEU A 19 0.28 -16.59 -5.80
CA LEU A 19 0.41 -15.63 -6.91
C LEU A 19 1.79 -15.69 -7.62
N HIS A 20 2.47 -16.84 -7.60
CA HIS A 20 3.76 -17.03 -8.28
C HIS A 20 3.69 -16.72 -9.79
N GLN A 21 2.53 -16.85 -10.43
CA GLN A 21 2.31 -16.48 -11.83
C GLN A 21 2.63 -15.00 -12.14
N PHE A 22 2.51 -14.12 -11.13
CA PHE A 22 2.84 -12.70 -11.25
C PHE A 22 4.25 -12.37 -10.75
N TYR A 23 5.04 -13.37 -10.35
CA TYR A 23 6.35 -13.16 -9.74
C TYR A 23 7.29 -12.35 -10.63
N HIS A 24 7.51 -12.80 -11.86
CA HIS A 24 8.39 -12.12 -12.81
C HIS A 24 7.92 -10.72 -13.17
N LEU A 25 6.60 -10.55 -13.34
CA LEU A 25 6.03 -9.25 -13.66
C LEU A 25 6.17 -8.28 -12.49
N SER A 26 5.79 -8.70 -11.28
CA SER A 26 5.78 -7.84 -10.09
C SER A 26 7.19 -7.43 -9.65
N LEU A 27 8.20 -8.30 -9.78
CA LEU A 27 9.59 -7.98 -9.42
C LEU A 27 10.36 -7.23 -10.52
N HIS A 28 9.82 -7.12 -11.73
CA HIS A 28 10.50 -6.40 -12.80
C HIS A 28 10.64 -4.92 -12.40
N PRO A 29 11.83 -4.30 -12.48
CA PRO A 29 12.06 -2.94 -11.97
C PRO A 29 11.23 -1.86 -12.68
N ALA A 30 10.83 -2.12 -13.93
CA ALA A 30 9.93 -1.22 -14.65
C ALA A 30 8.50 -1.22 -14.07
N THR A 31 8.05 -2.30 -13.46
CA THR A 31 6.67 -2.44 -12.95
C THR A 31 6.32 -1.39 -11.88
N PRO A 32 7.08 -1.21 -10.78
CA PRO A 32 6.78 -0.14 -9.83
C PRO A 32 6.89 1.26 -10.46
N VAL A 33 7.83 1.48 -11.39
CA VAL A 33 7.97 2.78 -12.09
C VAL A 33 6.75 3.09 -12.95
N ILE A 34 6.29 2.13 -13.75
CA ILE A 34 5.11 2.27 -14.60
C ILE A 34 3.87 2.50 -13.73
N ILE A 35 3.71 1.74 -12.65
CA ILE A 35 2.57 1.88 -11.73
C ILE A 35 2.53 3.28 -11.12
N VAL A 36 3.67 3.81 -10.65
CA VAL A 36 3.77 5.18 -10.10
C VAL A 36 3.48 6.24 -11.18
N ALA A 37 4.00 6.06 -12.40
CA ALA A 37 3.73 6.98 -13.50
C ALA A 37 2.23 7.01 -13.88
N VAL A 38 1.61 5.84 -14.03
CA VAL A 38 0.16 5.74 -14.30
C VAL A 38 -0.65 6.34 -13.15
N TYR A 39 -0.30 6.01 -11.91
CA TYR A 39 -0.95 6.55 -10.71
C TYR A 39 -0.92 8.08 -10.68
N THR A 40 0.26 8.69 -10.85
CA THR A 40 0.41 10.15 -10.83
C THR A 40 -0.36 10.83 -11.95
N LEU A 41 -0.37 10.25 -13.16
CA LEU A 41 -1.16 10.76 -14.29
C LEU A 41 -2.66 10.72 -14.01
N VAL A 42 -3.17 9.61 -13.47
CA VAL A 42 -4.58 9.46 -13.10
C VAL A 42 -4.97 10.49 -12.05
N VAL A 43 -4.20 10.61 -10.98
CA VAL A 43 -4.45 11.60 -9.91
C VAL A 43 -4.41 13.02 -10.45
N HIS A 44 -3.40 13.35 -11.26
CA HIS A 44 -3.27 14.67 -11.86
C HIS A 44 -4.49 15.03 -12.72
N TYR A 45 -4.94 14.09 -13.56
CA TYR A 45 -6.10 14.30 -14.44
C TYR A 45 -7.40 14.45 -13.64
N LEU A 46 -7.62 13.58 -12.64
CA LEU A 46 -8.80 13.64 -11.78
C LEU A 46 -8.84 14.91 -10.93
N ASN A 47 -7.70 15.36 -10.39
CA ASN A 47 -7.62 16.59 -9.61
C ASN A 47 -7.79 17.84 -10.46
N ARG A 48 -7.26 17.87 -11.69
CA ARG A 48 -7.47 18.98 -12.63
C ARG A 48 -8.95 19.18 -12.97
N SER A 49 -9.72 18.10 -13.03
CA SER A 49 -11.17 18.15 -13.29
C SER A 49 -11.98 18.77 -12.14
N ARG A 50 -11.43 18.79 -10.91
CA ARG A 50 -12.14 19.24 -9.69
C ARG A 50 -12.10 20.77 -9.43
N GLY A 51 -11.71 21.57 -10.42
CA GLY A 51 -11.89 23.03 -10.41
C GLY A 51 -10.74 23.81 -9.75
N LYS A 52 -10.23 24.82 -10.47
CA LYS A 52 -9.14 25.71 -10.02
C LYS A 52 -9.67 26.72 -9.00
N ALA A 53 -8.96 26.91 -7.90
CA ALA A 53 -9.27 27.91 -6.88
C ALA A 53 -9.24 29.34 -7.46
N LEU A 54 -10.27 30.12 -7.15
CA LEU A 54 -10.40 31.53 -7.51
C LEU A 54 -9.36 32.41 -6.80
N SER A 55 -9.02 33.53 -7.44
CA SER A 55 -8.10 34.54 -6.91
C SER A 55 -8.60 35.13 -5.58
N ARG A 56 -7.68 35.49 -4.68
CA ARG A 56 -7.95 35.95 -3.29
C ARG A 56 -8.96 37.10 -3.19
N VAL A 57 -9.11 37.91 -4.23
CA VAL A 57 -10.02 39.07 -4.27
C VAL A 57 -11.46 38.68 -4.65
N GLU A 58 -11.64 37.69 -5.53
CA GLU A 58 -12.95 37.11 -5.86
C GLU A 58 -13.46 36.21 -4.72
N ALA A 59 -12.54 35.55 -4.01
CA ALA A 59 -12.83 34.74 -2.83
C ALA A 59 -13.48 35.54 -1.69
N LYS A 60 -13.01 36.77 -1.43
CA LYS A 60 -13.49 37.60 -0.29
C LYS A 60 -14.89 38.20 -0.52
N ARG A 61 -15.26 38.44 -1.78
CA ARG A 61 -16.59 38.98 -2.16
C ARG A 61 -17.68 37.88 -2.16
N GLN A 62 -17.30 36.64 -2.44
CA GLN A 62 -18.18 35.47 -2.33
C GLN A 62 -18.28 34.94 -0.89
N GLU A 63 -17.24 35.08 -0.05
CA GLU A 63 -17.23 34.72 1.38
C GLU A 63 -18.44 35.28 2.15
N LEU A 64 -18.68 36.59 2.06
CA LEU A 64 -19.73 37.28 2.83
C LEU A 64 -21.17 36.84 2.49
N GLN A 65 -21.44 36.50 1.23
CA GLN A 65 -22.77 36.05 0.79
C GLN A 65 -22.97 34.54 0.89
N LEU A 66 -21.88 33.77 0.85
CA LEU A 66 -21.94 32.32 0.92
C LEU A 66 -21.97 31.85 2.38
N ASP A 67 -21.38 32.56 3.34
CA ASP A 67 -21.27 32.15 4.76
C ASP A 67 -22.61 31.89 5.48
N SER A 68 -23.65 32.68 5.18
CA SER A 68 -24.99 32.52 5.77
C SER A 68 -25.73 31.30 5.22
N VAL A 69 -25.60 31.03 3.91
CA VAL A 69 -26.18 29.86 3.24
C VAL A 69 -25.32 28.61 3.50
N LEU A 70 -24.01 28.77 3.69
CA LEU A 70 -23.05 27.72 4.03
C LEU A 70 -23.21 27.20 5.43
N ASN A 71 -23.58 27.98 6.44
CA ASN A 71 -23.78 27.41 7.79
C ASN A 71 -24.99 26.45 7.82
N GLN A 72 -26.03 26.78 7.06
CA GLN A 72 -27.21 25.93 6.89
C GLN A 72 -26.90 24.68 6.04
N LYS A 73 -26.10 24.80 4.96
CA LYS A 73 -25.63 23.66 4.16
C LYS A 73 -24.49 22.85 4.84
N LYS A 74 -23.62 23.46 5.65
CA LYS A 74 -22.51 22.80 6.37
C LYS A 74 -23.03 21.83 7.40
N THR A 75 -24.12 22.18 8.08
CA THR A 75 -24.73 21.27 9.06
C THR A 75 -25.34 20.05 8.35
N GLN A 76 -25.91 20.24 7.15
CA GLN A 76 -26.48 19.16 6.35
C GLN A 76 -25.44 18.37 5.51
N LEU A 77 -24.33 18.99 5.09
CA LEU A 77 -23.21 18.36 4.36
C LEU A 77 -22.20 17.70 5.30
N ARG A 78 -21.99 18.20 6.52
CA ARG A 78 -21.15 17.51 7.54
C ARG A 78 -21.73 16.15 7.90
N GLN A 79 -23.04 15.97 7.76
CA GLN A 79 -23.74 14.71 8.01
C GLN A 79 -23.82 13.83 6.76
N LYS A 80 -23.76 14.41 5.55
CA LYS A 80 -23.79 13.63 4.30
C LYS A 80 -22.36 13.26 3.87
N GLN A 81 -22.17 11.95 3.74
CA GLN A 81 -21.19 11.26 2.88
C GLN A 81 -19.92 10.74 3.55
N ASN A 82 -20.10 9.75 4.42
CA ASN A 82 -19.73 8.39 3.99
C ASN A 82 -20.97 7.50 4.20
N GLY A 83 -21.34 6.68 3.22
CA GLY A 83 -22.29 5.61 3.51
C GLY A 83 -21.69 4.70 4.60
N PRO A 84 -22.46 4.22 5.60
CA PRO A 84 -21.92 3.37 6.66
C PRO A 84 -21.16 2.17 6.10
N TRP A 85 -21.61 1.63 4.96
CA TRP A 85 -20.92 0.62 4.17
C TRP A 85 -19.47 0.98 3.78
N MET A 86 -19.25 2.17 3.22
CA MET A 86 -17.92 2.59 2.75
C MET A 86 -16.96 2.80 3.93
N THR A 87 -17.46 3.34 5.04
CA THR A 87 -16.66 3.48 6.28
C THR A 87 -16.29 2.11 6.82
N SER A 88 -17.25 1.19 6.93
CA SER A 88 -17.00 -0.19 7.38
C SER A 88 -16.01 -0.90 6.46
N PHE A 89 -16.15 -0.76 5.15
CA PHE A 89 -15.22 -1.35 4.18
C PHE A 89 -13.78 -0.84 4.39
N VAL A 90 -13.58 0.48 4.50
CA VAL A 90 -12.25 1.06 4.73
C VAL A 90 -11.65 0.58 6.06
N VAL A 91 -12.45 0.54 7.12
CA VAL A 91 -11.99 0.05 8.43
C VAL A 91 -11.61 -1.42 8.37
N LEU A 92 -12.45 -2.28 7.79
CA LEU A 92 -12.17 -3.71 7.66
C LEU A 92 -10.94 -3.97 6.79
N HIS A 93 -10.78 -3.24 5.70
CA HIS A 93 -9.63 -3.34 4.81
C HIS A 93 -8.33 -2.97 5.52
N ASN A 94 -8.29 -1.81 6.18
CA ASN A 94 -7.11 -1.35 6.91
C ASN A 94 -6.79 -2.27 8.10
N LEU A 95 -7.82 -2.81 8.77
CA LEU A 95 -7.64 -3.81 9.81
C LEU A 95 -7.03 -5.10 9.24
N ALA A 96 -7.52 -5.59 8.09
CA ALA A 96 -6.96 -6.77 7.43
C ALA A 96 -5.48 -6.56 7.06
N LEU A 97 -5.12 -5.38 6.55
CA LEU A 97 -3.73 -5.02 6.26
C LEU A 97 -2.87 -4.92 7.52
N ALA A 98 -3.40 -4.39 8.61
CA ALA A 98 -2.70 -4.33 9.90
C ALA A 98 -2.45 -5.73 10.47
N VAL A 99 -3.46 -6.60 10.45
CA VAL A 99 -3.34 -8.00 10.89
C VAL A 99 -2.33 -8.76 10.03
N PHE A 100 -2.38 -8.60 8.71
CA PHE A 100 -1.42 -9.21 7.80
C PHE A 100 0.01 -8.71 8.06
N SER A 101 0.19 -7.40 8.24
CA SER A 101 1.50 -6.81 8.55
C SER A 101 2.07 -7.33 9.88
N TYR A 102 1.22 -7.43 10.90
CA TYR A 102 1.61 -8.02 12.19
C TYR A 102 1.99 -9.51 12.07
N TRP A 103 1.26 -10.27 11.25
CA TRP A 103 1.57 -11.67 10.98
C TRP A 103 2.94 -11.81 10.28
N CYS A 104 3.23 -11.00 9.27
CA CYS A 104 4.57 -10.98 8.66
C CYS A 104 5.65 -10.62 9.69
N ALA A 105 5.43 -9.58 10.49
CA ALA A 105 6.40 -9.11 11.48
C ALA A 105 6.74 -10.18 12.53
N THR A 106 5.76 -10.94 13.01
CA THR A 106 6.00 -12.01 13.99
C THR A 106 6.83 -13.17 13.41
N ASN A 107 6.60 -13.56 12.15
CA ASN A 107 7.41 -14.58 11.47
C ASN A 107 8.84 -14.09 11.22
N TYR A 108 9.01 -12.85 10.76
CA TYR A 108 10.34 -12.25 10.60
C TYR A 108 11.11 -12.18 11.90
N THR A 109 10.44 -11.72 12.97
CA THR A 109 11.07 -11.59 14.29
C THR A 109 11.50 -12.96 14.83
N ALA A 110 10.65 -13.98 14.67
CA ALA A 110 10.98 -15.34 15.08
C ALA A 110 12.17 -15.90 14.28
N SER A 111 12.14 -15.78 12.95
CA SER A 111 13.22 -16.24 12.07
C SER A 111 14.53 -15.51 12.35
N PHE A 112 14.48 -14.19 12.54
CA PHE A 112 15.67 -13.39 12.87
C PHE A 112 16.23 -13.77 14.23
N ALA A 113 15.38 -13.90 15.26
CA ALA A 113 15.82 -14.32 16.59
C ALA A 113 16.44 -15.73 16.56
N GLN A 114 15.90 -16.64 15.74
CA GLN A 114 16.47 -17.96 15.54
C GLN A 114 17.86 -17.87 14.88
N THR A 115 18.01 -17.14 13.78
CA THR A 115 19.31 -16.96 13.11
C THR A 115 20.33 -16.27 14.02
N VAL A 116 19.93 -15.30 14.83
CA VAL A 116 20.83 -14.68 15.83
C VAL A 116 21.33 -15.72 16.85
N ARG A 117 20.48 -16.64 17.30
CA ARG A 117 20.84 -17.68 18.28
C ARG A 117 21.72 -18.76 17.68
N GLU A 118 21.46 -19.16 16.44
CA GLU A 118 22.13 -20.29 15.79
C GLU A 118 23.43 -19.87 15.06
N GLU A 119 23.44 -18.69 14.45
CA GLU A 119 24.52 -18.25 13.56
C GLU A 119 25.20 -16.95 14.01
N GLY A 120 24.63 -16.24 14.98
CA GLY A 120 25.14 -14.98 15.51
C GLY A 120 24.57 -13.73 14.82
N VAL A 121 24.77 -12.57 15.45
CA VAL A 121 24.18 -11.29 15.01
C VAL A 121 24.68 -10.85 13.64
N GLN A 122 25.98 -11.01 13.36
CA GLN A 122 26.55 -10.64 12.06
C GLN A 122 25.96 -11.47 10.92
N CYS A 123 25.78 -12.76 11.14
CA CYS A 123 25.11 -13.65 10.18
C CYS A 123 23.65 -13.28 10.00
N ALA A 124 22.92 -12.91 11.05
CA ALA A 124 21.52 -12.49 10.95
C ALA A 124 21.33 -11.17 10.17
N TYR A 125 22.26 -10.22 10.26
CA TYR A 125 22.18 -8.96 9.50
C TYR A 125 22.64 -9.10 8.06
N CYS A 126 23.73 -9.82 7.81
CA CYS A 126 24.27 -10.01 6.46
C CYS A 126 23.61 -11.18 5.71
N ASP A 127 22.85 -12.02 6.41
CA ASP A 127 22.25 -13.28 5.93
C ASP A 127 23.24 -14.13 5.11
N GLN A 128 24.46 -14.29 5.65
CA GLN A 128 25.59 -14.94 4.94
C GLN A 128 25.27 -16.38 4.50
N ASN A 129 24.49 -17.09 5.31
CA ASN A 129 24.06 -18.47 5.02
C ASN A 129 22.71 -18.53 4.28
N HIS A 130 22.12 -17.37 3.95
CA HIS A 130 20.82 -17.25 3.30
C HIS A 130 19.66 -17.91 4.07
N THR A 131 19.81 -18.09 5.38
CA THR A 131 18.84 -18.76 6.24
C THR A 131 17.55 -17.94 6.32
N ILE A 132 17.64 -16.62 6.49
CA ILE A 132 16.47 -15.76 6.54
C ILE A 132 15.85 -15.67 5.15
N TRP A 133 16.65 -15.47 4.11
CA TRP A 133 16.17 -15.39 2.73
C TRP A 133 15.38 -16.62 2.29
N ASN A 134 15.95 -17.82 2.47
CA ASN A 134 15.34 -19.05 2.00
C ASN A 134 14.09 -19.41 2.79
N ASN A 135 14.09 -19.20 4.12
CA ASN A 135 12.93 -19.55 4.96
C ASN A 135 11.80 -18.52 4.83
N MET A 136 12.13 -17.24 4.72
CA MET A 136 11.14 -16.16 4.73
C MET A 136 10.77 -15.65 3.33
N PHE A 137 11.28 -16.25 2.25
CA PHE A 137 10.99 -15.81 0.88
C PHE A 137 9.50 -15.62 0.60
N LYS A 138 8.67 -16.59 1.03
CA LYS A 138 7.21 -16.51 0.88
C LYS A 138 6.64 -15.24 1.52
N PHE A 139 7.07 -14.93 2.73
CA PHE A 139 6.60 -13.75 3.46
C PHE A 139 7.17 -12.46 2.85
N ASN A 140 8.43 -12.46 2.40
CA ASN A 140 9.03 -11.35 1.63
C ASN A 140 8.18 -11.01 0.40
N TYR A 141 7.86 -12.02 -0.41
CA TYR A 141 7.09 -11.83 -1.63
C TYR A 141 5.66 -11.37 -1.36
N LEU A 142 4.98 -11.96 -0.38
CA LEU A 142 3.62 -11.54 0.00
C LEU A 142 3.59 -10.12 0.56
N PHE A 143 4.56 -9.76 1.40
CA PHE A 143 4.69 -8.40 1.93
C PHE A 143 5.02 -7.39 0.83
N TYR A 144 5.85 -7.77 -0.15
CA TYR A 144 6.09 -6.95 -1.34
C TYR A 144 4.80 -6.73 -2.14
N LEU A 145 4.01 -7.78 -2.36
CA LEU A 145 2.72 -7.66 -3.05
C LEU A 145 1.71 -6.80 -2.29
N SER A 146 1.71 -6.82 -0.96
CA SER A 146 0.79 -5.97 -0.17
C SER A 146 1.05 -4.47 -0.39
N LYS A 147 2.25 -4.07 -0.80
CA LYS A 147 2.54 -2.67 -1.18
C LYS A 147 1.84 -2.22 -2.45
N TYR A 148 1.65 -3.12 -3.41
CA TYR A 148 0.79 -2.82 -4.55
C TYR A 148 -0.68 -2.73 -4.15
N TYR A 149 -1.09 -3.54 -3.17
CA TYR A 149 -2.46 -3.51 -2.66
C TYR A 149 -2.76 -2.21 -1.88
N GLU A 150 -1.79 -1.60 -1.20
CA GLU A 150 -1.93 -0.26 -0.56
C GLU A 150 -2.30 0.85 -1.57
N LEU A 151 -2.08 0.66 -2.89
CA LEU A 151 -2.58 1.60 -3.90
C LEU A 151 -4.12 1.60 -3.97
N VAL A 152 -4.78 0.52 -3.57
CA VAL A 152 -6.23 0.41 -3.49
C VAL A 152 -6.78 1.38 -2.44
N ASP A 153 -6.10 1.57 -1.30
CA ASP A 153 -6.46 2.59 -0.31
C ASP A 153 -6.54 3.98 -0.94
N THR A 154 -5.62 4.27 -1.85
CA THR A 154 -5.59 5.56 -2.53
C THR A 154 -6.71 5.70 -3.55
N PHE A 155 -7.02 4.65 -4.33
CA PHE A 155 -8.18 4.66 -5.21
C PHE A 155 -9.50 4.85 -4.46
N ILE A 156 -9.63 4.23 -3.29
CA ILE A 156 -10.77 4.40 -2.37
C ILE A 156 -10.89 5.88 -1.94
N ILE A 157 -9.79 6.55 -1.59
CA ILE A 157 -9.78 7.97 -1.20
C ILE A 157 -10.17 8.87 -2.39
N LEU A 158 -9.58 8.63 -3.56
CA LEU A 158 -9.88 9.40 -4.77
C LEU A 158 -11.34 9.26 -5.19
N ALA A 159 -11.90 8.05 -5.11
CA ALA A 159 -13.31 7.77 -5.35
C ALA A 159 -14.23 8.53 -4.39
N LYS A 160 -13.77 8.83 -3.17
CA LYS A 160 -14.51 9.62 -2.19
C LYS A 160 -14.48 11.12 -2.42
N GLY A 161 -13.79 11.61 -3.44
CA GLY A 161 -13.68 13.07 -3.63
C GLY A 161 -12.61 13.73 -2.75
N LYS A 162 -11.83 12.93 -2.02
CA LYS A 162 -10.78 13.39 -1.10
C LYS A 162 -9.41 13.32 -1.75
#